data_AF-A0AAW9A6V9-F1
#
_entry.id   AF-A0AAW9A6V9-F1
#
_cell.length_a   1.000
_cell.length_b   1.000
_cell.length_c   1.000
_cell.angle_alpha   90.00
_cell.angle_beta   90.00
_cell.angle_gamma   90.00
#
_symmetry.space_group_name_H-M   'P 1'
#
loop_
_entity.id
_entity.type
_entity.pdbx_description
1 polymer ?
#
loop_
_entity_poly.entity_id
_entity_poly.type
_entity_poly.pdbx_seq_one_letter_code
_entity_poly.pdbx_strand_id
1 'polypeptide(L)' 'MTLLYMLIGALPGLLFLGIPGAVIGGLIGFVYGATQSNHRRIVELEKEVNELKENKNKSGN' A
#
# COMPACT_ATOMS: atom_id res chain seq x y z
N MET A 1 3.16 -5.68 -6.77
CA MET A 1 2.91 -4.22 -6.95
C MET A 1 4.08 -3.36 -6.48
N THR A 2 4.71 -3.64 -5.35
CA THR A 2 5.83 -2.84 -4.81
C THR A 2 7.01 -2.65 -5.78
N LEU A 3 7.37 -3.68 -6.55
CA LEU A 3 8.42 -3.62 -7.57
C LEU A 3 8.11 -2.63 -8.70
N LEU A 4 6.84 -2.55 -9.12
CA LEU A 4 6.38 -1.60 -10.12
C LEU A 4 6.46 -0.16 -9.58
N TYR A 5 6.00 0.07 -8.34
CA TYR A 5 6.10 1.40 -7.73
C TYR A 5 7.54 1.84 -7.49
N MET A 6 8.43 0.91 -7.13
CA MET A 6 9.87 1.17 -7.07
C MET A 6 10.41 1.63 -8.43
N LEU A 7 10.09 0.95 -9.53
CA LEU A 7 10.53 1.33 -10.87
C LEU A 7 9.94 2.69 -11.30
N ILE A 8 8.66 2.93 -11.01
CA ILE A 8 7.99 4.20 -11.32
C ILE A 8 8.60 5.36 -10.52
N GLY A 9 9.12 5.13 -9.31
CA GLY A 9 9.82 6.17 -8.56
C GLY A 9 11.28 6.33 -9.00
N ALA A 10 11.99 5.22 -9.19
CA ALA A 10 13.43 5.23 -9.49
C ALA A 10 13.74 5.74 -10.90
N LEU A 11 12.94 5.42 -11.92
CA LEU A 11 13.21 5.82 -13.30
C LEU A 11 13.10 7.34 -13.53
N PRO A 12 12.04 8.03 -13.08
CA PRO A 12 12.00 9.50 -13.12
C PRO A 12 13.10 10.12 -12.27
N GLY A 13 13.35 9.58 -11.07
CA GLY A 13 14.45 10.03 -10.22
C GLY A 13 15.80 9.96 -10.94
N LEU A 14 16.07 8.87 -11.64
CA LEU A 14 17.27 8.69 -12.47
C LEU A 14 17.33 9.73 -13.59
N LEU A 15 16.22 9.95 -14.29
CA LEU A 15 16.16 10.85 -15.45
C LEU A 15 16.38 12.32 -15.09
N PHE A 16 15.82 12.79 -13.97
CA PHE A 16 15.87 14.21 -13.61
C PHE A 16 17.01 14.58 -12.65
N LEU A 17 17.44 13.64 -11.80
CA LEU A 17 18.36 13.91 -10.69
C LEU A 17 19.54 12.92 -10.64
N GLY A 18 19.66 12.03 -11.64
CA GLY A 18 20.74 11.04 -11.72
C GLY A 18 20.63 9.94 -10.66
N ILE A 19 21.75 9.28 -10.36
CA ILE A 19 21.79 8.14 -9.41
C ILE A 19 21.19 8.50 -8.03
N PRO A 20 21.48 9.66 -7.42
CA PRO A 20 20.85 10.04 -6.14
C PRO A 20 19.32 10.10 -6.23
N GLY A 21 18.80 10.64 -7.33
CA GLY A 21 17.37 10.67 -7.61
C GLY A 21 16.76 9.29 -7.74
N ALA A 22 17.46 8.37 -8.41
CA ALA A 22 17.01 6.99 -8.57
C ALA A 22 16.86 6.27 -7.21
N VAL A 23 17.82 6.49 -6.30
CA VAL A 23 17.79 5.92 -4.95
C VAL A 23 16.62 6.48 -4.14
N ILE A 24 16.45 7.81 -4.13
CA ILE A 24 15.36 8.47 -3.40
C ILE A 24 14.00 8.05 -3.98
N GLY A 25 13.86 8.10 -5.30
CA GLY A 25 12.65 7.70 -6.01
C GLY A 25 12.30 6.22 -5.78
N GLY A 26 13.30 5.34 -5.78
CA GLY A 26 13.11 3.93 -5.45
C GLY A 26 12.60 3.73 -4.02
N LEU A 27 13.19 4.42 -3.03
CA LEU A 27 12.73 4.34 -1.64
C LEU A 27 11.29 4.84 -1.46
N ILE A 28 10.93 5.95 -2.12
CA ILE A 28 9.55 6.46 -2.12
C ILE A 28 8.59 5.42 -2.72
N GLY A 29 8.96 4.85 -3.87
CA GLY A 29 8.17 3.81 -4.53
C GLY A 29 8.00 2.55 -3.68
N PHE A 30 9.03 2.16 -2.94
CA PHE A 30 8.97 1.04 -2.01
C PHE A 30 7.97 1.30 -0.86
N VAL A 31 8.11 2.44 -0.18
CA VAL A 31 7.20 2.81 0.93
C VAL A 31 5.76 2.90 0.45
N TYR A 32 5.52 3.53 -0.71
CA TYR A 32 4.18 3.63 -1.27
C TYR A 32 3.58 2.25 -1.58
N GLY A 33 4.36 1.37 -2.22
CA GLY A 33 3.91 0.02 -2.54
C GLY A 33 3.59 -0.82 -1.30
N ALA A 34 4.40 -0.70 -0.25
CA ALA A 34 4.15 -1.37 1.04
C ALA A 34 2.89 -0.82 1.72
N THR A 35 2.72 0.50 1.78
CA THR A 35 1.53 1.14 2.36
C THR A 35 0.25 0.73 1.63
N GLN A 36 0.26 0.70 0.29
CA GLN A 36 -0.92 0.31 -0.46
C GLN A 36 -1.31 -1.16 -0.21
N SER A 37 -0.32 -2.06 -0.08
CA SER A 37 -0.57 -3.46 0.27
C SER A 37 -1.19 -3.59 1.65
N ASN A 38 -0.68 -2.84 2.63
CA ASN A 38 -1.21 -2.86 4.00
C ASN A 38 -2.61 -2.26 4.06
N HIS A 39 -2.87 -1.17 3.33
CA HIS A 39 -4.17 -0.53 3.29
C HIS A 39 -5.28 -1.47 2.79
N ARG A 40 -5.02 -2.23 1.71
CA ARG A 40 -5.99 -3.24 1.22
C ARG A 40 -6.36 -4.25 2.30
N ARG A 41 -5.34 -4.77 3.00
CA ARG A 41 -5.55 -5.74 4.07
C ARG A 41 -6.31 -5.15 5.26
N ILE A 42 -6.05 -3.89 5.61
CA ILE A 42 -6.80 -3.18 6.65
C ILE A 42 -8.28 -3.05 6.26
N VAL A 43 -8.58 -2.65 5.02
CA VAL A 43 -9.97 -2.51 4.54
C VAL A 43 -10.70 -3.86 4.53
N GLU A 44 -10.02 -4.94 4.14
CA GLU A 44 -10.59 -6.30 4.22
C GLU A 44 -10.90 -6.69 5.66
N LEU A 45 -9.97 -6.46 6.59
CA LEU A 45 -10.18 -6.73 8.01
C LEU A 45 -11.29 -5.87 8.62
N GLU A 46 -11.41 -4.60 8.24
CA GLU A 46 -12.51 -3.72 8.67
C GLU A 46 -13.87 -4.26 8.20
N LYS A 47 -13.93 -4.79 6.98
CA LYS A 47 -15.14 -5.42 6.44
C LYS A 47 -15.50 -6.68 7.22
N GLU A 48 -14.54 -7.58 7.46
CA GLU A 48 -14.76 -8.80 8.25
C GLU A 48 -15.24 -8.48 9.68
N VAL A 49 -14.62 -7.48 10.32
CA VAL A 49 -15.03 -7.03 11.67
C VAL A 49 -16.46 -6.48 11.65
N ASN A 50 -16.85 -5.73 10.63
CA ASN A 50 -18.21 -5.20 10.51
C ASN A 50 -19.24 -6.30 10.28
N GLU A 51 -18.96 -7.26 9.40
CA GLU A 51 -19.83 -8.42 9.16
C GLU A 51 -20.00 -9.27 10.44
N LEU A 52 -18.93 -9.50 11.19
CA LEU A 52 -18.99 -10.21 12.47
C LEU A 52 -19.82 -9.46 13.52
N LYS A 53 -19.68 -8.13 13.60
CA LYS A 53 -20.50 -7.29 14.50
C LYS A 53 -21.98 -7.35 14.13
N GLU A 54 -22.31 -7.27 12.84
CA GLU A 54 -23.70 -7.38 12.38
C GLU A 54 -24.30 -8.76 12.67
N ASN A 55 -23.56 -9.84 12.41
CA ASN A 55 -24.01 -11.20 12.68
C ASN A 55 -24.20 -11.45 14.17
N LYS A 56 -23.30 -10.93 15.02
CA LYS A 56 -23.45 -11.01 16.47
C LYS A 56 -24.72 -10.28 16.95
N ASN A 57 -25.01 -9.11 16.40
CA ASN A 57 -26.21 -8.35 16.75
C ASN A 57 -27.51 -9.03 16.27
N LYS A 58 -27.48 -9.72 15.12
CA LYS A 58 -28.63 -10.48 14.60
C LYS A 58 -28.89 -11.79 15.37
N SER A 59 -27.85 -12.38 15.96
CA SER A 59 -27.96 -13.64 16.73
C SER A 59 -28.31 -13.45 18.22
N GLY A 60 -28.28 -12.20 18.72
CA GLY A 60 -28.60 -11.86 20.10
C GLY A 60 -30.01 -11.24 20.31
N ASN A 61 -30.80 -11.15 19.24
CA ASN A 61 -32.20 -10.75 19.20
C ASN A 61 -33.07 -11.96 18.83
#